data_AF-A0A803SXY1-F1
#
_entry.id   AF-A0A803SXY1-F1
#
_cell.length_a   1.000
_cell.length_b   1.000
_cell.length_c   1.000
_cell.angle_alpha   90.00
_cell.angle_beta   90.00
_cell.angle_gamma   90.00
#
_symmetry.space_group_name_H-M   'P 1'
#
loop_
_entity.id
_entity.type
_entity.pdbx_description
1 polymer ?
#
loop_
_entity_poly.entity_id
_entity_poly.type
_entity_poly.pdbx_seq_one_letter_code
_entity_poly.pdbx_strand_id
1 'polypeptide(L)'
;MLTGLIPCKPLQVPMGRWRRGTKIKLLLLLLLLLLCVFYFIFLSFGSYGAKIRAPHALVMTFLFRNGSLQEKLKAIFWATYTHSRNLAYFVFTYKGLMALQLRMQGKKIPVHSFLAACVGGWLVFGENNNINSQINMYLLSRILFGLSRLAVEKGYIPEPKRDPFPLFGALVWGIVLWLFEYHRHTLQPSLQSSMTYLYDDSNVWHDVSDFLVYNKRPAVK
;
A
#
# COMPACT_ATOMS: atom_id res chain seq x y z
N MET A 1 18.13 -54.58 -19.92
CA MET A 1 19.36 -53.74 -19.85
C MET A 1 18.90 -52.31 -20.11
N LEU A 2 18.96 -51.31 -19.22
CA LEU A 2 19.84 -51.05 -18.08
C LEU A 2 19.05 -50.25 -17.02
N THR A 3 19.10 -50.74 -15.79
CA THR A 3 18.94 -49.98 -14.54
C THR A 3 20.17 -49.07 -14.33
N GLY A 4 19.99 -47.81 -13.91
CA GLY A 4 21.12 -46.90 -13.70
C GLY A 4 20.78 -45.60 -12.95
N LEU A 5 20.58 -45.74 -11.64
CA LEU A 5 20.49 -44.72 -10.59
C LEU A 5 21.43 -43.51 -10.72
N ILE A 6 20.92 -42.30 -10.50
CA ILE A 6 21.66 -41.24 -9.77
C ILE A 6 20.73 -40.67 -8.68
N PRO A 7 20.86 -41.07 -7.40
CA PRO A 7 20.14 -40.42 -6.32
C PRO A 7 20.82 -39.08 -6.00
N CYS A 8 20.04 -37.99 -5.98
CA CYS A 8 20.46 -36.72 -5.39
C CYS A 8 20.79 -36.92 -3.91
N LYS A 9 22.08 -36.98 -3.57
CA LYS A 9 22.51 -36.89 -2.17
C LYS A 9 22.23 -35.48 -1.65
N PRO A 10 21.57 -35.32 -0.48
CA PRO A 10 21.51 -34.03 0.19
C PRO A 10 22.91 -33.63 0.64
N LEU A 11 23.26 -32.37 0.42
CA LEU A 11 24.54 -31.77 0.78
C LEU A 11 24.70 -31.80 2.32
N GLN A 12 25.36 -32.84 2.86
CA GLN A 12 25.74 -32.88 4.27
C GLN A 12 26.90 -31.91 4.48
N VAL A 13 26.59 -30.72 5.01
CA VAL A 13 27.62 -29.78 5.49
C VAL A 13 28.18 -30.37 6.79
N PRO A 14 29.49 -30.67 6.87
CA PRO A 14 30.08 -31.22 8.08
C PRO A 14 29.97 -30.20 9.22
N MET A 15 29.39 -30.62 10.34
CA MET A 15 29.37 -29.88 11.62
C MET A 15 30.77 -29.88 12.25
N GLY A 16 31.74 -29.30 11.53
CA GLY A 16 33.09 -29.05 12.02
C GLY A 16 33.14 -27.80 12.90
N ARG A 17 33.96 -27.85 13.95
CA ARG A 17 34.17 -26.77 14.92
C ARG A 17 34.68 -25.49 14.23
N TRP A 18 33.77 -24.56 13.93
CA TRP A 18 34.08 -23.29 13.24
C TRP A 18 35.09 -22.44 14.04
N ARG A 19 36.25 -22.13 13.44
CA ARG A 19 37.20 -21.14 13.99
C ARG A 19 36.50 -19.77 14.13
N ARG A 20 36.76 -19.05 15.22
CA ARG A 20 36.17 -17.71 15.52
C ARG A 20 36.23 -16.74 14.33
N GLY A 21 37.32 -16.74 13.57
CA GLY A 21 37.47 -15.90 12.37
C GLY A 21 36.50 -16.23 11.22
N THR A 22 36.12 -17.50 11.05
CA THR A 22 35.16 -17.91 10.02
C THR A 22 33.72 -17.55 10.41
N LYS A 23 33.38 -17.59 11.72
CA LYS A 23 32.09 -17.10 12.23
C LYS A 23 31.93 -15.59 12.03
N ILE A 24 32.99 -14.81 12.26
CA ILE A 24 32.99 -13.35 12.06
C ILE A 24 32.83 -13.00 10.57
N LYS A 25 33.57 -13.68 9.68
CA LYS A 25 33.41 -13.49 8.22
C LYS A 25 32.01 -13.85 7.74
N LEU A 26 31.43 -14.94 8.25
CA LEU A 26 30.06 -15.34 7.92
C LEU A 26 29.02 -14.34 8.45
N LEU A 27 29.22 -13.83 9.67
CA LEU A 27 28.35 -12.81 10.27
C LEU A 27 28.40 -11.51 9.47
N LEU A 28 29.60 -11.03 9.11
CA LEU A 28 29.79 -9.85 8.25
C LEU A 28 29.12 -10.03 6.88
N LEU A 29 29.29 -11.19 6.26
CA LEU A 29 28.65 -11.50 4.97
C LEU A 29 27.13 -11.50 5.07
N LEU A 30 26.56 -12.07 6.14
CA LEU A 30 25.13 -12.04 6.40
C LEU A 30 24.61 -10.61 6.62
N LEU A 31 25.36 -9.78 7.35
CA LEU A 31 25.03 -8.39 7.61
C LEU A 31 25.05 -7.56 6.33
N LEU A 32 26.08 -7.74 5.49
CA LEU A 32 26.18 -7.14 4.16
C LEU A 32 25.02 -7.56 3.25
N LEU A 33 24.65 -8.85 3.23
CA LEU A 33 23.52 -9.34 2.45
C LEU A 33 22.19 -8.74 2.93
N LEU A 34 21.98 -8.63 4.25
CA LEU A 34 20.79 -7.98 4.82
C LEU A 34 20.73 -6.49 4.45
N LEU A 35 21.85 -5.78 4.49
CA LEU A 35 21.95 -4.38 4.07
C LEU A 35 21.69 -4.22 2.57
N CYS A 36 22.22 -5.10 1.72
CA CYS A 36 21.94 -5.10 0.27
C CYS A 36 20.46 -5.34 -0.02
N VAL A 37 19.83 -6.31 0.66
CA VAL A 37 18.39 -6.58 0.51
C VAL A 37 17.55 -5.40 0.98
N PHE A 38 17.90 -4.80 2.12
CA PHE A 38 17.25 -3.60 2.62
C PHE A 38 17.35 -2.46 1.60
N TYR A 39 18.55 -2.15 1.12
CA TYR A 39 18.77 -1.11 0.13
C TYR A 39 18.00 -1.34 -1.17
N PHE A 40 18.01 -2.57 -1.69
CA PHE A 40 17.29 -2.93 -2.91
C PHE A 40 15.77 -2.78 -2.76
N ILE A 41 15.20 -3.18 -1.61
CA ILE A 41 13.78 -2.98 -1.29
C ILE A 41 13.45 -1.49 -1.30
N PHE A 42 14.23 -0.67 -0.60
CA PHE A 42 14.00 0.77 -0.54
C PHE A 42 14.10 1.46 -1.90
N LEU A 43 15.07 1.08 -2.75
CA LEU A 43 15.20 1.60 -4.11
C LEU A 43 14.00 1.21 -5.01
N SER A 44 13.57 -0.05 -4.92
CA SER A 44 12.43 -0.57 -5.68
C SER A 44 11.13 0.15 -5.31
N PHE A 45 10.86 0.30 -4.01
CA PHE A 45 9.66 0.99 -3.53
C PHE A 45 9.73 2.50 -3.71
N GLY A 46 10.93 3.10 -3.62
CA GLY A 46 11.17 4.48 -3.99
C GLY A 46 10.74 4.75 -5.44
N SER A 47 11.20 3.92 -6.37
CA SER A 47 10.86 4.02 -7.79
C SER A 47 9.38 3.76 -8.07
N TYR A 48 8.78 2.77 -7.40
CA TYR A 48 7.35 2.45 -7.55
C TYR A 48 6.45 3.57 -7.03
N GLY A 49 6.69 4.05 -5.82
CA GLY A 49 5.88 5.12 -5.23
C GLY A 49 6.07 6.44 -5.97
N ALA A 50 7.26 6.73 -6.51
CA ALA A 50 7.47 7.87 -7.39
C ALA A 50 6.62 7.78 -8.68
N LYS A 51 6.48 6.60 -9.29
CA LYS A 51 5.70 6.43 -10.53
C LYS A 51 4.19 6.58 -10.32
N ILE A 52 3.65 6.07 -9.22
CA ILE A 52 2.20 6.01 -9.02
C ILE A 52 1.70 7.14 -8.13
N ARG A 53 2.35 7.37 -6.99
CA ARG A 53 1.84 8.33 -6.00
C ARG A 53 2.28 9.75 -6.29
N ALA A 54 3.46 9.98 -6.86
CA ALA A 54 3.90 11.34 -7.15
C ALA A 54 2.95 12.07 -8.12
N PRO A 55 2.50 11.47 -9.25
CA PRO A 55 1.51 12.10 -10.12
C PRO A 55 0.18 12.37 -9.40
N HIS A 56 -0.32 11.42 -8.63
CA HIS A 56 -1.55 11.60 -7.86
C HIS A 56 -1.42 12.72 -6.81
N ALA A 57 -0.34 12.72 -6.03
CA ALA A 57 -0.07 13.76 -5.04
C ALA A 57 0.13 15.13 -5.70
N LEU A 58 0.73 15.18 -6.88
CA LEU A 58 0.87 16.38 -7.69
C LEU A 58 -0.51 16.93 -8.05
N VAL A 59 -1.36 16.14 -8.70
CA VAL A 59 -2.71 16.58 -9.09
C VAL A 59 -3.51 17.04 -7.87
N MET A 60 -3.55 16.25 -6.81
CA MET A 60 -4.31 16.60 -5.60
C MET A 60 -3.80 17.87 -4.92
N THR A 61 -2.47 18.09 -4.90
CA THR A 61 -1.87 19.26 -4.24
C THR A 61 -2.03 20.53 -5.08
N PHE A 62 -1.91 20.43 -6.41
CA PHE A 62 -2.12 21.58 -7.28
C PHE A 62 -3.59 21.98 -7.35
N LEU A 63 -4.50 21.01 -7.36
CA LEU A 63 -5.94 21.23 -7.52
C LEU A 63 -6.64 21.69 -6.23
N PHE A 64 -6.26 21.11 -5.07
CA PHE A 64 -7.01 21.32 -3.82
C PHE A 64 -6.24 22.01 -2.70
N ARG A 65 -4.92 22.23 -2.84
CA ARG A 65 -4.12 22.89 -1.80
C ARG A 65 -3.76 24.32 -2.18
N ASN A 66 -4.08 25.25 -1.29
CA ASN A 66 -3.65 26.64 -1.38
C ASN A 66 -2.33 26.83 -0.61
N GLY A 67 -1.38 27.59 -1.17
CA GLY A 67 -0.05 27.80 -0.57
C GLY A 67 1.03 28.09 -1.62
N SER A 68 2.23 28.38 -1.15
CA SER A 68 3.39 28.65 -2.00
C SER A 68 3.82 27.41 -2.79
N LEU A 69 4.47 27.60 -3.95
CA LEU A 69 5.01 26.50 -4.75
C LEU A 69 5.98 25.61 -3.95
N GLN A 70 6.77 26.21 -3.06
CA GLN A 70 7.70 25.46 -2.19
C GLN A 70 6.96 24.52 -1.24
N GLU A 71 5.88 24.97 -0.61
CA GLU A 71 5.08 24.14 0.29
C GLU A 71 4.37 23.01 -0.47
N LYS A 72 3.89 23.28 -1.69
CA LYS A 72 3.30 22.27 -2.57
C LYS A 72 4.31 21.19 -2.94
N LEU A 73 5.50 21.58 -3.41
CA LEU A 73 6.56 20.63 -3.76
C LEU A 73 7.02 19.80 -2.55
N LYS A 74 7.20 20.45 -1.39
CA LYS A 74 7.55 19.78 -0.14
C LYS A 74 6.48 18.78 0.27
N ALA A 75 5.21 19.12 0.14
CA ALA A 75 4.09 18.22 0.44
C ALA A 75 4.05 17.01 -0.49
N ILE A 76 4.23 17.19 -1.81
CA ILE A 76 4.27 16.12 -2.80
C ILE A 76 5.44 15.16 -2.49
N PHE A 77 6.62 15.73 -2.20
CA PHE A 77 7.79 14.96 -1.84
C PHE A 77 7.55 14.13 -0.58
N TRP A 78 7.06 14.75 0.50
CA TRP A 78 6.76 14.04 1.75
C TRP A 78 5.69 12.97 1.57
N ALA A 79 4.63 13.25 0.81
CA ALA A 79 3.56 12.29 0.57
C ALA A 79 4.04 11.06 -0.21
N THR A 80 4.93 11.28 -1.18
CA THR A 80 5.56 10.21 -1.97
C THR A 80 6.56 9.44 -1.12
N TYR A 81 7.43 10.14 -0.41
CA TYR A 81 8.45 9.54 0.45
C TYR A 81 7.84 8.67 1.54
N THR A 82 6.85 9.18 2.29
CA THR A 82 6.18 8.43 3.35
C THR A 82 5.50 7.18 2.82
N HIS A 83 4.82 7.26 1.67
CA HIS A 83 4.20 6.08 1.06
C HIS A 83 5.22 5.02 0.64
N SER A 84 6.26 5.42 -0.10
CA SER A 84 7.33 4.51 -0.53
C SER A 84 8.03 3.88 0.67
N ARG A 85 8.32 4.68 1.70
CA ARG A 85 8.96 4.25 2.94
C ARG A 85 8.10 3.24 3.69
N ASN A 86 6.80 3.49 3.83
CA ASN A 86 5.89 2.58 4.50
C ASN A 86 5.82 1.24 3.75
N LEU A 87 5.65 1.25 2.42
CA LEU A 87 5.65 0.01 1.64
C LEU A 87 6.97 -0.77 1.76
N ALA A 88 8.11 -0.08 1.73
CA ALA A 88 9.42 -0.69 1.90
C ALA A 88 9.58 -1.36 3.28
N TYR A 89 9.22 -0.66 4.36
CA TYR A 89 9.26 -1.21 5.70
C TYR A 89 8.28 -2.37 5.89
N PHE A 90 7.08 -2.32 5.29
CA PHE A 90 6.13 -3.42 5.36
C PHE A 90 6.72 -4.69 4.73
N VAL A 91 7.26 -4.60 3.51
CA VAL A 91 7.84 -5.76 2.83
C VAL A 91 9.09 -6.27 3.53
N PHE A 92 9.92 -5.36 4.05
CA PHE A 92 11.09 -5.73 4.84
C PHE A 92 10.68 -6.51 6.10
N THR A 93 9.76 -5.97 6.90
CA THR A 93 9.27 -6.61 8.12
C THR A 93 8.59 -7.94 7.82
N TYR A 94 7.71 -8.00 6.82
CA TYR A 94 7.03 -9.22 6.40
C TYR A 94 8.02 -10.32 5.99
N LYS A 95 8.97 -10.01 5.07
CA LYS A 95 9.96 -10.99 4.61
C LYS A 95 10.92 -11.39 5.74
N GLY A 96 11.27 -10.45 6.61
CA GLY A 96 12.10 -10.70 7.80
C GLY A 96 11.42 -11.68 8.76
N LEU A 97 10.15 -11.44 9.11
CA LEU A 97 9.36 -12.32 9.96
C LEU A 97 9.17 -13.70 9.32
N MET A 98 8.89 -13.78 8.02
CA MET A 98 8.76 -15.04 7.30
C MET A 98 10.08 -15.84 7.27
N ALA A 99 11.21 -15.17 7.07
CA ALA A 99 12.52 -15.81 7.11
C ALA A 99 12.86 -16.33 8.51
N LEU A 100 12.49 -15.56 9.55
CA LEU A 100 12.67 -15.96 10.95
C LEU A 100 11.80 -17.18 11.30
N GLN A 101 10.52 -17.16 10.95
CA GLN A 101 9.60 -18.28 11.17
C GLN A 101 10.08 -19.55 10.46
N LEU A 102 10.54 -19.43 9.21
CA LEU A 102 11.11 -20.56 8.46
C LEU A 102 12.36 -21.14 9.13
N ARG A 103 13.24 -20.28 9.68
CA ARG A 103 14.43 -20.69 10.42
C ARG A 103 14.09 -21.41 11.72
N MET A 104 13.05 -20.97 12.43
CA MET A 104 12.64 -21.54 13.72
C MET A 104 11.88 -22.86 13.60
N GLN A 105 11.02 -23.01 12.59
CA GLN A 105 10.12 -24.17 12.48
C GLN A 105 10.48 -25.15 11.36
N GLY A 106 11.33 -24.76 10.41
CA GLY A 106 11.76 -25.61 9.29
C GLY A 106 10.69 -25.91 8.24
N LYS A 107 9.46 -25.41 8.38
CA LYS A 107 8.36 -25.56 7.42
C LYS A 107 7.63 -24.24 7.19
N LYS A 108 7.08 -24.05 5.99
CA LYS A 108 6.19 -22.92 5.68
C LYS A 108 4.75 -23.33 5.99
N ILE A 109 4.14 -22.73 7.01
CA ILE A 109 2.72 -22.91 7.34
C ILE A 109 1.96 -21.66 6.88
N PRO A 110 0.81 -21.77 6.17
CA PRO A 110 0.07 -20.62 5.64
C PRO A 110 -0.31 -19.56 6.69
N VAL A 111 -0.64 -19.99 7.91
CA VAL A 111 -1.00 -19.10 9.03
C VAL A 111 0.15 -18.18 9.43
N HIS A 112 1.41 -18.60 9.25
CA HIS A 112 2.57 -17.75 9.56
C HIS A 112 2.67 -16.54 8.63
N SER A 113 2.30 -16.69 7.36
CA SER A 113 2.20 -15.58 6.41
C SER A 113 1.16 -14.56 6.85
N PHE A 114 0.00 -15.03 7.33
CA PHE A 114 -1.05 -14.13 7.83
C PHE A 114 -0.58 -13.36 9.08
N LEU A 115 -0.05 -14.07 10.09
CA LEU A 115 0.44 -13.44 11.32
C LEU A 115 1.60 -12.46 11.06
N ALA A 116 2.54 -12.82 10.19
CA ALA A 116 3.64 -11.93 9.80
C ALA A 116 3.12 -10.67 9.10
N ALA A 117 2.10 -10.81 8.25
CA ALA A 117 1.45 -9.67 7.59
C ALA A 117 0.66 -8.80 8.59
N CYS A 118 -0.02 -9.40 9.57
CA CYS A 118 -0.70 -8.66 10.64
C CYS A 118 0.27 -7.81 11.47
N VAL A 119 1.39 -8.39 11.90
CA VAL A 119 2.43 -7.68 12.65
C VAL A 119 3.05 -6.57 11.81
N GLY A 120 3.41 -6.86 10.56
CA GLY A 120 3.94 -5.86 9.63
C GLY A 120 2.95 -4.72 9.37
N GLY A 121 1.66 -5.04 9.23
CA GLY A 121 0.59 -4.07 9.01
C GLY A 121 0.39 -3.15 10.20
N TRP A 122 0.36 -3.72 11.41
CA TRP A 122 0.25 -2.96 12.65
C TRP A 122 1.41 -1.98 12.84
N LEU A 123 2.64 -2.44 12.61
CA LEU A 123 3.84 -1.62 12.83
C LEU A 123 4.01 -0.49 11.81
N VAL A 124 3.53 -0.68 10.57
CA VAL A 124 3.81 0.24 9.46
C VAL A 124 2.61 1.11 9.10
N PHE A 125 1.41 0.54 9.14
CA PHE A 125 0.17 1.19 8.72
C PHE A 125 -0.78 1.48 9.90
N GLY A 126 -0.34 1.29 11.15
CA GLY A 126 -1.14 1.55 12.35
C GLY A 126 -1.33 3.03 12.66
N GLU A 127 -0.45 3.91 12.20
CA GLU A 127 -0.59 5.36 12.39
C GLU A 127 -1.74 5.92 11.55
N ASN A 128 -2.65 6.64 12.21
CA ASN A 128 -3.76 7.32 11.54
C ASN A 128 -3.29 8.64 10.92
N ASN A 129 -2.77 8.56 9.69
CA ASN A 129 -2.46 9.72 8.86
C ASN A 129 -3.19 9.61 7.51
N ASN A 130 -3.29 10.73 6.77
CA ASN A 130 -4.03 10.78 5.49
C ASN A 130 -3.49 9.80 4.45
N ILE A 131 -2.21 9.45 4.50
CA ILE A 131 -1.57 8.53 3.54
C ILE A 131 -1.94 7.08 3.90
N ASN A 132 -1.77 6.70 5.16
CA ASN A 132 -2.10 5.36 5.66
C ASN A 132 -3.59 5.09 5.57
N SER A 133 -4.44 6.06 5.90
CA SER A 133 -5.89 5.95 5.74
C SER A 133 -6.28 5.68 4.29
N GLN A 134 -5.70 6.39 3.32
CA GLN A 134 -5.92 6.13 1.90
C GLN A 134 -5.52 4.69 1.51
N ILE A 135 -4.35 4.23 1.96
CA ILE A 135 -3.86 2.88 1.65
C ILE A 135 -4.77 1.82 2.28
N ASN A 136 -5.11 1.97 3.56
CA ASN A 136 -5.90 0.99 4.30
C ASN A 136 -7.33 0.89 3.75
N MET A 137 -7.98 2.01 3.44
CA MET A 137 -9.32 2.00 2.84
C MET A 137 -9.31 1.41 1.42
N TYR A 138 -8.30 1.75 0.62
CA TYR A 138 -8.12 1.17 -0.72
C TYR A 138 -7.88 -0.33 -0.68
N LEU A 139 -7.05 -0.80 0.26
CA LEU A 139 -6.77 -2.21 0.43
C LEU A 139 -8.00 -2.96 0.97
N LEU A 140 -8.72 -2.37 1.94
CA LEU A 140 -9.93 -2.94 2.52
C LEU A 140 -10.97 -3.25 1.44
N SER A 141 -11.29 -2.29 0.57
CA SER A 141 -12.28 -2.50 -0.50
C SER A 141 -11.89 -3.65 -1.44
N ARG A 142 -10.60 -3.76 -1.79
CA ARG A 142 -10.09 -4.85 -2.63
C ARG A 142 -10.09 -6.19 -1.93
N ILE A 143 -9.77 -6.23 -0.64
CA ILE A 143 -9.82 -7.46 0.16
C ILE A 143 -11.27 -7.93 0.29
N LEU A 144 -12.21 -7.04 0.59
CA LEU A 144 -13.63 -7.40 0.67
C LEU A 144 -14.14 -7.95 -0.65
N PHE A 145 -13.75 -7.35 -1.78
CA PHE A 145 -14.09 -7.87 -3.11
C PHE A 145 -13.42 -9.22 -3.41
N GLY A 146 -12.18 -9.42 -2.98
CA GLY A 146 -11.50 -10.72 -3.11
C GLY A 146 -12.14 -11.81 -2.24
N LEU A 147 -12.51 -11.46 -1.00
CA LEU A 147 -13.19 -12.36 -0.07
C LEU A 147 -14.59 -12.74 -0.56
N SER A 148 -15.34 -11.80 -1.15
CA SER A 148 -16.65 -12.12 -1.73
C SER A 148 -16.51 -13.10 -2.90
N ARG A 149 -15.52 -12.92 -3.78
CA ARG A 149 -15.22 -13.89 -4.86
C ARG A 149 -14.81 -15.25 -4.33
N LEU A 150 -13.97 -15.29 -3.29
CA LEU A 150 -13.56 -16.55 -2.65
C LEU A 150 -14.75 -17.25 -1.98
N ALA A 151 -15.68 -16.50 -1.37
CA ALA A 151 -16.88 -17.05 -0.77
C ALA A 151 -17.82 -17.68 -1.80
N VAL A 152 -17.92 -17.08 -3.00
CA VAL A 152 -18.64 -17.67 -4.14
C VAL A 152 -17.93 -18.94 -4.64
N GLU A 153 -16.61 -18.90 -4.81
CA GLU A 153 -15.82 -20.06 -5.26
C GLU A 153 -15.93 -21.25 -4.29
N LYS A 154 -15.96 -20.98 -2.99
CA LYS A 154 -16.12 -22.01 -1.95
C LYS A 154 -17.56 -22.45 -1.72
N GLY A 155 -18.53 -21.87 -2.44
CA GLY A 155 -19.94 -22.24 -2.35
C GLY A 155 -20.66 -21.75 -1.09
N TYR A 156 -20.07 -20.82 -0.32
CA TYR A 156 -20.76 -20.19 0.81
C TYR A 156 -21.85 -19.22 0.35
N ILE A 157 -21.65 -18.60 -0.82
CA ILE A 157 -22.59 -17.65 -1.44
C ILE A 157 -22.96 -18.19 -2.81
N PRO A 158 -24.25 -18.26 -3.17
CA PRO A 158 -24.66 -18.71 -4.50
C PRO A 158 -24.11 -17.75 -5.57
N GLU A 159 -23.65 -18.32 -6.69
CA GLU A 159 -23.18 -17.52 -7.82
C GLU A 159 -24.32 -16.64 -8.35
N PRO A 160 -24.12 -15.31 -8.44
CA PRO A 160 -25.14 -14.42 -8.95
C PRO A 160 -25.51 -14.76 -10.39
N LYS A 161 -26.80 -14.99 -10.67
CA LYS A 161 -27.30 -15.23 -12.04
C LYS A 161 -27.15 -14.03 -12.98
N ARG A 162 -26.94 -12.83 -12.43
CA ARG A 162 -26.73 -11.57 -13.13
C ARG A 162 -25.56 -10.84 -12.48
N ASP A 163 -24.84 -10.06 -13.26
CA ASP A 163 -23.75 -9.23 -12.76
C ASP A 163 -24.26 -8.29 -11.64
N PRO A 164 -23.77 -8.40 -10.40
CA PRO A 164 -24.18 -7.54 -9.30
C PRO A 164 -23.61 -6.12 -9.39
N PHE A 165 -22.66 -5.87 -10.30
CA PHE A 165 -21.94 -4.60 -10.40
C PHE A 165 -22.83 -3.36 -10.61
N PRO A 166 -23.89 -3.38 -11.44
CA PRO A 166 -24.77 -2.22 -11.61
C PRO A 166 -25.50 -1.83 -10.32
N LEU A 167 -26.00 -2.82 -9.56
CA LEU A 167 -26.66 -2.57 -8.28
C LEU A 167 -25.66 -2.04 -7.25
N PHE A 168 -24.45 -2.62 -7.21
CA PHE A 168 -23.37 -2.13 -6.36
C PHE A 168 -23.03 -0.66 -6.66
N GLY A 169 -22.86 -0.30 -7.93
CA GLY A 169 -22.58 1.06 -8.36
C GLY A 169 -23.69 2.04 -7.96
N ALA A 170 -24.96 1.67 -8.19
CA ALA A 170 -26.10 2.49 -7.83
C ALA A 170 -26.16 2.77 -6.31
N LEU A 171 -25.95 1.74 -5.49
CA LEU A 171 -25.95 1.88 -4.03
C LEU A 171 -24.77 2.71 -3.52
N VAL A 172 -23.55 2.47 -4.04
CA VAL A 172 -22.36 3.24 -3.65
C VAL A 172 -22.53 4.72 -3.97
N TRP A 173 -22.98 5.05 -5.19
CA TRP A 173 -23.21 6.43 -5.61
C TRP A 173 -24.37 7.10 -4.86
N GLY A 174 -25.47 6.37 -4.61
CA GLY A 174 -26.58 6.89 -3.82
C GLY A 174 -26.17 7.23 -2.38
N ILE A 175 -25.43 6.32 -1.73
CA ILE A 175 -24.97 6.51 -0.34
C ILE A 175 -23.96 7.65 -0.25
N VAL A 176 -22.98 7.73 -1.16
CA VAL A 176 -21.94 8.77 -1.07
C VAL A 176 -22.52 10.17 -1.27
N LEU A 177 -23.49 10.34 -2.18
CA LEU A 177 -24.17 11.62 -2.38
C LEU A 177 -25.06 11.97 -1.20
N TRP A 178 -25.80 11.02 -0.64
CA TRP A 178 -26.59 11.24 0.56
C TRP A 178 -25.71 11.65 1.76
N LEU A 179 -24.56 10.99 1.96
CA LEU A 179 -23.59 11.39 2.98
C LEU A 179 -22.99 12.78 2.70
N PHE A 180 -22.73 13.11 1.44
CA PHE A 180 -22.24 14.44 1.07
C PHE A 180 -23.28 15.54 1.27
N GLU A 181 -24.57 15.28 1.11
CA GLU A 181 -25.59 16.31 1.29
C GLU A 181 -25.91 16.53 2.78
N TYR A 182 -26.09 15.45 3.55
CA TYR A 182 -26.59 15.52 4.92
C TYR A 182 -25.50 15.37 6.01
N HIS A 183 -24.37 14.75 5.69
CA HIS A 183 -23.35 14.35 6.68
C HIS A 183 -21.89 14.57 6.21
N ARG A 184 -21.59 15.69 5.53
CA ARG A 184 -20.25 15.97 4.93
C ARG A 184 -19.05 15.60 5.81
N HIS A 185 -19.12 15.91 7.10
CA HIS A 185 -18.05 15.68 8.07
C HIS A 185 -17.65 14.20 8.24
N THR A 186 -18.52 13.25 7.91
CA THR A 186 -18.23 11.80 8.03
C THR A 186 -17.41 11.26 6.86
N LEU A 187 -17.37 11.97 5.73
CA LEU A 187 -16.62 11.57 4.55
C LEU A 187 -15.13 11.82 4.74
N GLN A 188 -14.28 11.08 4.01
CA GLN A 188 -12.85 11.34 4.04
C GLN A 188 -12.55 12.75 3.50
N PRO A 189 -11.66 13.54 4.12
CA PRO A 189 -11.40 14.92 3.70
C PRO A 189 -11.04 15.07 2.21
N SER A 190 -10.29 14.11 1.65
CA SER A 190 -9.95 14.12 0.23
C SER A 190 -11.17 13.97 -0.68
N LEU A 191 -12.14 13.14 -0.30
CA LEU A 191 -13.38 12.93 -1.04
C LEU A 191 -14.29 14.16 -0.92
N GLN A 192 -14.36 14.75 0.28
CA GLN A 192 -15.08 16.02 0.49
C GLN A 192 -14.56 17.11 -0.44
N SER A 193 -13.23 17.33 -0.50
CA SER A 193 -12.65 18.34 -1.38
C SER A 193 -12.97 18.10 -2.85
N SER A 194 -12.95 16.85 -3.31
CA SER A 194 -13.31 16.52 -4.69
C SER A 194 -14.79 16.74 -4.98
N MET A 195 -15.69 16.35 -4.06
CA MET A 195 -17.13 16.55 -4.25
C MET A 195 -17.53 18.02 -4.15
N THR A 196 -16.98 18.80 -3.21
CA THR A 196 -17.20 20.25 -3.15
C THR A 196 -16.74 20.94 -4.44
N TYR A 197 -15.58 20.56 -4.97
CA TYR A 197 -15.13 21.11 -6.26
C TYR A 197 -16.08 20.77 -7.42
N LEU A 198 -16.59 19.54 -7.46
CA LEU A 198 -17.46 19.06 -8.53
C LEU A 198 -18.91 19.53 -8.45
N TYR A 199 -19.43 19.82 -7.26
CA TYR A 199 -20.86 20.08 -7.05
C TYR A 199 -21.16 21.48 -6.50
N ASP A 200 -20.26 22.06 -5.69
CA ASP A 200 -20.46 23.39 -5.11
C ASP A 200 -19.71 24.45 -5.94
N ASP A 201 -18.42 24.24 -6.22
CA ASP A 201 -17.54 25.22 -6.87
C ASP A 201 -17.75 25.27 -8.41
N SER A 202 -18.22 24.19 -9.03
CA SER A 202 -18.50 24.12 -10.48
C SER A 202 -19.64 25.04 -10.94
N ASN A 203 -20.43 25.58 -10.00
CA ASN A 203 -21.56 26.47 -10.31
C ASN A 203 -21.12 27.92 -10.54
N VAL A 204 -19.85 28.25 -10.31
CA VAL A 204 -19.32 29.61 -10.43
C VAL A 204 -18.12 29.59 -11.40
N TRP A 205 -18.37 29.93 -12.66
CA TRP A 205 -17.33 29.99 -13.69
C TRP A 205 -16.85 31.43 -13.87
N HIS A 206 -15.56 31.68 -13.65
CA HIS A 206 -15.00 33.02 -13.81
C HIS A 206 -14.03 33.15 -14.99
N ASP A 207 -13.13 32.19 -15.28
CA ASP A 207 -12.28 32.18 -16.50
C ASP A 207 -11.47 30.86 -16.68
N VAL A 208 -10.85 30.65 -17.85
CA VAL A 208 -9.92 29.51 -18.16
C VAL A 208 -8.70 29.45 -17.21
N SER A 209 -8.37 30.56 -16.55
CA SER A 209 -7.30 30.64 -15.56
C SER A 209 -7.60 29.91 -14.23
N ASP A 210 -8.89 29.64 -13.93
CA ASP A 210 -9.30 28.80 -12.78
C ASP A 210 -8.92 27.33 -12.98
N PHE A 211 -8.82 26.87 -14.24
CA PHE A 211 -8.47 25.48 -14.55
C PHE A 211 -6.99 25.14 -14.29
N LEU A 212 -6.10 26.15 -14.34
CA LEU A 212 -4.64 25.95 -14.31
C LEU A 212 -3.92 26.58 -13.12
N VAL A 213 -4.46 27.63 -12.47
CA VAL A 213 -3.65 28.44 -11.52
C VAL A 213 -4.31 28.71 -10.15
N TYR A 214 -5.62 28.98 -10.07
CA TYR A 214 -6.28 29.31 -8.79
C TYR A 214 -7.66 28.65 -8.68
N ASN A 215 -7.91 27.92 -7.58
CA ASN A 215 -9.22 27.32 -7.31
C ASN A 215 -10.07 28.16 -6.32
N LYS A 216 -9.45 29.12 -5.61
CA LYS A 216 -10.15 30.16 -4.85
C LYS A 216 -9.37 31.47 -4.93
N ARG A 217 -10.03 32.55 -5.35
CA ARG A 217 -9.55 33.90 -4.98
C ARG A 217 -9.84 34.08 -3.48
N PRO A 218 -8.89 34.60 -2.68
CA PRO A 218 -9.19 34.95 -1.30
C PRO A 218 -10.33 35.99 -1.33
N ALA A 219 -11.35 35.78 -0.51
CA ALA A 219 -12.39 36.79 -0.32
C ALA A 219 -11.70 38.10 0.07
N VAL A 220 -11.89 39.13 -0.75
CA VAL A 220 -11.51 40.49 -0.41
C VAL A 220 -12.33 40.85 0.82
N LYS A 221 -11.66 41.01 1.96
CA LYS A 221 -12.26 41.65 3.14
C LYS A 221 -12.41 43.14 2.89
#